data_AF-A0A7J4TP32-F1
#
_entry.id   AF-A0A7J4TP32-F1
#
_cell.length_a   1.000
_cell.length_b   1.000
_cell.length_c   1.000
_cell.angle_alpha   90.00
_cell.angle_beta   90.00
_cell.angle_gamma   90.00
#
_symmetry.space_group_name_H-M   'P 1'
#
loop_
_entity.id
_entity.type
_entity.pdbx_description
1 polymer ?
#
loop_
_entity_poly.entity_id
_entity_poly.type
_entity_poly.pdbx_seq_one_letter_code
_entity_poly.pdbx_strand_id
1 'polypeptide(L)'
;LNTIAITLALLLPLSLLAGIHGQTMWTDEAAGAMSLEENEHFLFVSDATLGMHWLYTFFEPLDAEQNNITGHWRSVEINWVDALDQELSHVEVIVLAPEVDNVPTGWVVESTGEVDLLNGGGEWRVLTRT
;
A
#
# COMPACT_ATOMS: atom_id res chain seq x y z
N LEU A 1 45.39 -0.68 5.85
CA LEU A 1 43.98 -1.06 6.14
C LEU A 1 43.64 -2.19 5.15
N ASN A 2 43.40 -3.42 5.60
CA ASN A 2 43.11 -4.55 4.70
C ASN A 2 41.78 -4.33 3.98
N THR A 3 41.71 -4.64 2.68
CA THR A 3 40.51 -4.49 1.84
C THR A 3 39.26 -5.07 2.49
N ILE A 4 39.39 -6.23 3.15
CA ILE A 4 38.30 -6.89 3.89
C ILE A 4 37.73 -6.00 5.01
N ALA A 5 38.57 -5.28 5.75
CA ALA A 5 38.13 -4.41 6.82
C ALA A 5 37.40 -3.17 6.30
N ILE A 6 37.83 -2.63 5.15
CA ILE A 6 37.14 -1.53 4.47
C ILE A 6 35.78 -1.99 3.96
N THR A 7 35.72 -3.18 3.34
CA THR A 7 34.48 -3.78 2.85
C THR A 7 33.50 -4.03 4.00
N LEU A 8 33.95 -4.59 5.13
CA LEU A 8 33.09 -4.82 6.30
C LEU A 8 32.60 -3.50 6.92
N ALA A 9 33.47 -2.49 7.00
CA ALA A 9 33.13 -1.18 7.56
C ALA A 9 32.09 -0.43 6.72
N LEU A 10 32.01 -0.70 5.41
CA LEU A 10 30.97 -0.16 4.52
C LEU A 10 29.71 -1.02 4.51
N LEU A 11 29.83 -2.34 4.50
CA LEU A 11 28.68 -3.25 4.44
C LEU A 11 27.84 -3.21 5.72
N LEU A 12 28.46 -3.23 6.89
CA LEU A 12 27.74 -3.28 8.17
C LEU A 12 26.74 -2.11 8.35
N PRO A 13 27.12 -0.82 8.18
CA PRO A 13 26.16 0.27 8.33
C PRO A 13 25.07 0.24 7.26
N LEU A 14 25.39 -0.17 6.02
CA LEU A 14 24.38 -0.29 4.96
C LEU A 14 23.38 -1.42 5.24
N SER A 15 23.85 -2.58 5.72
CA SER A 15 22.99 -3.69 6.13
C SER A 15 22.14 -3.35 7.35
N LEU A 16 22.70 -2.60 8.32
CA LEU A 16 21.95 -2.11 9.47
C LEU A 16 20.88 -1.09 9.06
N LEU A 17 21.20 -0.17 8.15
CA LEU A 17 20.25 0.83 7.65
C LEU A 17 19.08 0.16 6.92
N ALA A 18 19.37 -0.83 6.07
CA ALA A 18 18.37 -1.64 5.37
C ALA A 18 17.53 -2.48 6.34
N GLY A 19 18.13 -3.05 7.38
CA GLY A 19 17.43 -3.87 8.37
C GLY A 19 16.51 -3.08 9.31
N ILE A 20 16.85 -1.83 9.64
CA ILE A 20 16.02 -0.96 10.49
C ILE A 20 14.80 -0.42 9.72
N HIS A 21 14.97 -0.02 8.46
CA HIS A 21 13.89 0.58 7.66
C HIS A 21 13.08 -0.44 6.84
N GLY A 22 13.52 -1.69 6.76
CA GLY A 22 12.80 -2.77 6.06
C GLY A 22 11.81 -3.55 6.91
N GLN A 23 11.54 -3.12 8.15
CA GLN A 23 10.72 -3.89 9.11
C GLN A 23 9.21 -3.61 9.02
N THR A 24 8.78 -2.46 8.50
CA THR A 24 7.36 -2.15 8.29
C THR A 24 7.15 -1.72 6.85
N MET A 25 6.28 -2.42 6.12
CA MET A 25 5.87 -1.98 4.80
C MET A 25 4.77 -0.93 4.98
N TRP A 26 4.77 0.12 4.15
CA TRP A 26 3.72 1.14 4.22
C TRP A 26 2.32 0.56 3.98
N THR A 27 2.24 -0.56 3.26
CA THR A 27 1.00 -1.32 3.05
C THR A 27 0.47 -1.95 4.34
N ASP A 28 1.34 -2.28 5.30
CA ASP A 28 0.93 -2.77 6.63
C ASP A 28 0.27 -1.64 7.43
N GLU A 29 0.84 -0.44 7.36
CA GLU A 29 0.30 0.75 8.01
C GLU A 29 -1.03 1.18 7.36
N ALA A 30 -1.08 1.19 6.04
CA ALA A 30 -2.31 1.46 5.29
C ALA A 30 -3.39 0.42 5.59
N ALA A 31 -3.03 -0.86 5.71
CA ALA A 31 -3.95 -1.92 6.12
C ALA A 31 -4.52 -1.70 7.52
N GLY A 32 -3.68 -1.37 8.50
CA GLY A 32 -4.13 -1.05 9.86
C GLY A 32 -4.98 0.22 9.96
N ALA A 33 -4.91 1.10 8.96
CA ALA A 33 -5.75 2.30 8.86
C ALA A 33 -7.10 2.06 8.17
N MET A 34 -7.32 0.89 7.55
CA MET A 34 -8.61 0.54 6.96
C MET A 34 -9.57 0.03 8.04
N SER A 35 -10.79 0.56 8.07
CA SER A 35 -11.87 0.01 8.87
C SER A 35 -12.70 -0.96 8.03
N LEU A 36 -12.24 -2.21 7.90
CA LEU A 36 -12.94 -3.27 7.18
C LEU A 36 -13.58 -4.29 8.13
N GLU A 37 -14.80 -4.69 7.83
CA GLU A 37 -15.54 -5.77 8.50
C GLU A 37 -15.47 -7.10 7.71
N GLU A 38 -16.07 -8.15 8.29
CA GLU A 38 -16.14 -9.47 7.67
C GLU A 38 -16.92 -9.43 6.33
N ASN A 39 -16.38 -10.07 5.29
CA ASN A 39 -16.92 -10.13 3.93
C ASN A 39 -16.86 -8.79 3.15
N GLU A 40 -16.11 -7.81 3.64
CA GLU A 40 -15.95 -6.53 2.94
C GLU A 40 -14.88 -6.57 1.84
N HIS A 41 -14.93 -5.54 1.00
CA HIS A 41 -14.06 -5.39 -0.14
C HIS A 41 -13.37 -4.03 -0.10
N PHE A 42 -12.08 -4.02 -0.44
CA PHE A 42 -11.33 -2.80 -0.66
C PHE A 42 -10.74 -2.77 -2.08
N LEU A 43 -10.49 -1.57 -2.59
CA LEU A 43 -9.78 -1.36 -3.85
C LEU A 43 -8.42 -0.76 -3.58
N PHE A 44 -7.37 -1.41 -4.04
CA PHE A 44 -6.03 -0.87 -4.10
C PHE A 44 -5.73 -0.30 -5.49
N VAL A 45 -5.28 0.96 -5.55
CA VAL A 45 -4.89 1.62 -6.80
C VAL A 45 -3.41 1.94 -6.76
N SER A 46 -2.67 1.49 -7.77
CA SER A 46 -1.22 1.69 -7.88
C SER A 46 -0.73 1.58 -9.33
N ASP A 47 0.55 1.76 -9.57
CA ASP A 47 1.22 1.40 -10.82
C ASP A 47 1.08 -0.11 -11.15
N ALA A 48 1.10 -0.43 -12.45
CA ALA A 48 0.96 -1.78 -12.99
C ALA A 48 2.14 -2.72 -12.72
N THR A 49 3.34 -2.19 -12.52
CA THR A 49 4.57 -2.98 -12.48
C THR A 49 4.64 -3.86 -11.23
N LEU A 50 4.19 -3.34 -10.08
CA LEU A 50 4.27 -4.02 -8.79
C LEU A 50 2.95 -4.10 -8.04
N GLY A 51 1.88 -3.46 -8.52
CA GLY A 51 0.62 -3.33 -7.78
C GLY A 51 0.02 -4.65 -7.30
N MET A 52 -0.02 -5.66 -8.16
CA MET A 52 -0.51 -6.99 -7.80
C MET A 52 0.34 -7.69 -6.73
N HIS A 53 1.65 -7.41 -6.66
CA HIS A 53 2.51 -7.98 -5.63
C HIS A 53 2.28 -7.29 -4.28
N TRP A 54 2.12 -5.96 -4.28
CA TRP A 54 1.80 -5.20 -3.09
C TRP A 54 0.43 -5.57 -2.51
N LEU A 55 -0.56 -5.90 -3.34
CA LEU A 55 -1.88 -6.31 -2.86
C LEU A 55 -1.83 -7.45 -1.81
N TYR A 56 -0.93 -8.42 -1.99
CA TYR A 56 -0.81 -9.55 -1.05
C TYR A 56 -0.28 -9.14 0.32
N THR A 57 0.44 -8.04 0.42
CA THR A 57 0.99 -7.56 1.70
C THR A 57 -0.12 -7.05 2.63
N PHE A 58 -1.26 -6.63 2.09
CA PHE A 58 -2.42 -6.21 2.89
C PHE A 58 -3.13 -7.38 3.59
N PHE A 59 -2.93 -8.63 3.16
CA PHE A 59 -3.78 -9.74 3.60
C PHE A 59 -3.48 -10.20 5.03
N GLU A 60 -2.22 -10.17 5.45
CA GLU A 60 -1.83 -10.57 6.80
C GLU A 60 -2.30 -9.55 7.85
N PRO A 61 -2.07 -8.24 7.69
CA PRO A 61 -2.52 -7.25 8.68
C PRO A 61 -4.06 -7.14 8.81
N LEU A 62 -4.80 -7.53 7.77
CA LEU A 62 -6.27 -7.52 7.76
C LEU A 62 -6.91 -8.82 8.26
N ASP A 63 -6.11 -9.85 8.57
CA ASP A 63 -6.61 -11.21 8.78
C ASP A 63 -7.57 -11.64 7.64
N ALA A 64 -7.23 -11.30 6.40
CA ALA A 64 -8.19 -11.28 5.28
C ALA A 64 -8.81 -12.65 4.97
N GLU A 65 -8.06 -13.73 5.14
CA GLU A 65 -8.57 -15.10 4.97
C GLU A 65 -9.61 -15.45 6.05
N GLN A 66 -9.36 -15.04 7.30
CA GLN A 66 -10.25 -15.33 8.43
C GLN A 66 -11.53 -14.50 8.38
N ASN A 67 -11.42 -13.26 7.90
CA ASN A 67 -12.54 -12.31 7.78
C ASN A 67 -13.21 -12.33 6.40
N ASN A 68 -12.79 -13.22 5.49
CA ASN A 68 -13.27 -13.27 4.10
C ASN A 68 -13.21 -11.92 3.37
N ILE A 69 -12.18 -11.11 3.65
CA ILE A 69 -11.97 -9.81 3.02
C ILE A 69 -11.36 -10.02 1.63
N THR A 70 -11.91 -9.32 0.64
CA THR A 70 -11.42 -9.40 -0.74
C THR A 70 -10.83 -8.08 -1.19
N GLY A 71 -9.52 -8.06 -1.44
CA GLY A 71 -8.83 -6.94 -2.08
C GLY A 71 -8.92 -6.99 -3.60
N HIS A 72 -9.32 -5.88 -4.21
CA HIS A 72 -9.26 -5.65 -5.65
C HIS A 72 -8.06 -4.77 -5.98
N TRP A 73 -7.53 -4.89 -7.19
CA TRP A 73 -6.49 -4.01 -7.67
C TRP A 73 -6.85 -3.39 -9.03
N ARG A 74 -6.50 -2.12 -9.21
CA ARG A 74 -6.55 -1.42 -10.51
C ARG A 74 -5.29 -0.58 -10.71
N SER A 75 -4.82 -0.53 -11.96
CA SER A 75 -3.70 0.34 -12.32
C SER A 75 -4.13 1.81 -12.34
N VAL A 76 -3.24 2.72 -11.95
CA VAL A 76 -3.42 4.17 -12.13
C VAL A 76 -3.43 4.58 -13.62
N GLU A 77 -2.87 3.74 -14.51
CA GLU A 77 -2.78 4.01 -15.95
C GLU A 77 -4.09 3.74 -16.70
N ILE A 78 -5.06 3.06 -16.07
CA ILE A 78 -6.39 2.82 -16.62
C ILE A 78 -7.42 3.73 -15.96
N ASN A 79 -8.60 3.88 -16.57
CA ASN A 79 -9.69 4.62 -15.95
C ASN A 79 -10.33 3.80 -14.81
N TRP A 80 -9.60 3.70 -13.70
CA TRP A 80 -9.98 2.92 -12.54
C TRP A 80 -11.20 3.49 -11.82
N VAL A 81 -11.47 4.79 -11.97
CA VAL A 81 -12.67 5.45 -11.42
C VAL A 81 -13.92 4.95 -12.13
N ASP A 82 -13.91 4.85 -13.46
CA ASP A 82 -15.04 4.25 -14.20
C ASP A 82 -15.26 2.78 -13.79
N ALA A 83 -14.17 2.03 -13.57
CA ALA A 83 -14.24 0.64 -13.11
C ALA A 83 -14.77 0.53 -11.68
N LEU A 84 -14.41 1.47 -10.79
CA LEU A 84 -14.95 1.57 -9.44
C LEU A 84 -16.47 1.71 -9.48
N ASP A 85 -16.99 2.59 -10.35
CA ASP A 85 -18.43 2.85 -10.42
C ASP A 85 -19.21 1.72 -11.10
N GLN A 86 -18.63 1.05 -12.09
CA GLN A 86 -19.34 0.04 -12.90
C GLN A 86 -19.18 -1.39 -12.38
N GLU A 87 -18.00 -1.75 -11.90
CA GLU A 87 -17.64 -3.15 -11.56
C GLU A 87 -17.44 -3.37 -10.06
N LEU A 88 -17.02 -2.33 -9.34
CA LEU A 88 -16.63 -2.40 -7.92
C LEU A 88 -17.47 -1.46 -7.05
N SER A 89 -18.73 -1.26 -7.43
CA SER A 89 -19.64 -0.34 -6.72
C SER A 89 -19.92 -0.75 -5.26
N HIS A 90 -19.67 -2.01 -4.93
CA HIS A 90 -19.75 -2.58 -3.58
C HIS A 90 -18.50 -2.37 -2.72
N VAL A 91 -17.45 -1.75 -3.25
CA VAL A 91 -16.26 -1.38 -2.48
C VAL A 91 -16.55 -0.13 -1.65
N GLU A 92 -16.21 -0.21 -0.37
CA GLU A 92 -16.43 0.85 0.63
C GLU A 92 -15.13 1.57 1.04
N VAL A 93 -13.98 0.93 0.79
CA VAL A 93 -12.65 1.46 1.14
C VAL A 93 -11.73 1.44 -0.08
N ILE A 94 -11.01 2.54 -0.32
CA ILE A 94 -9.96 2.62 -1.34
C ILE A 94 -8.62 2.90 -0.68
N VAL A 95 -7.57 2.21 -1.12
CA VAL A 95 -6.18 2.53 -0.79
C VAL A 95 -5.49 3.05 -2.04
N LEU A 96 -4.98 4.27 -1.97
CA LEU A 96 -4.18 4.89 -3.01
C LEU A 96 -2.69 4.77 -2.67
N ALA A 97 -1.93 4.21 -3.59
CA ALA A 97 -0.47 4.20 -3.53
C ALA A 97 0.10 5.64 -3.69
N PRO A 98 1.36 5.88 -3.27
CA PRO A 98 1.98 7.21 -3.27
C PRO A 98 1.93 7.97 -4.60
N GLU A 99 1.99 7.26 -5.71
CA GLU A 99 1.98 7.81 -7.06
C GLU A 99 0.60 8.24 -7.56
N VAL A 100 -0.48 7.95 -6.80
CA VAL A 100 -1.86 8.15 -7.26
C VAL A 100 -2.44 9.44 -6.73
N ASP A 101 -2.31 10.55 -7.46
CA ASP A 101 -2.74 11.86 -6.97
C ASP A 101 -4.27 12.06 -6.92
N ASN A 102 -5.02 11.35 -7.77
CA ASN A 102 -6.44 11.62 -8.00
C ASN A 102 -7.35 10.96 -6.95
N VAL A 103 -8.13 11.79 -6.24
CA VAL A 103 -9.22 11.33 -5.37
C VAL A 103 -10.55 11.39 -6.15
N PRO A 104 -11.29 10.28 -6.27
CA PRO A 104 -12.55 10.25 -6.98
C PRO A 104 -13.63 11.06 -6.26
N THR A 105 -14.62 11.54 -7.02
CA THR A 105 -15.74 12.30 -6.44
C THR A 105 -16.58 11.39 -5.54
N GLY A 106 -17.02 11.91 -4.38
CA GLY A 106 -17.80 11.14 -3.40
C GLY A 106 -16.95 10.30 -2.44
N TRP A 107 -15.63 10.49 -2.46
CA TRP A 107 -14.68 9.87 -1.54
C TRP A 107 -13.93 10.92 -0.74
N VAL A 108 -13.67 10.60 0.52
CA VAL A 108 -12.90 11.45 1.45
C VAL A 108 -11.67 10.71 1.95
N VAL A 109 -10.59 11.45 2.16
CA VAL A 109 -9.38 10.89 2.79
C VAL A 109 -9.66 10.70 4.27
N GLU A 110 -9.68 9.46 4.72
CA GLU A 110 -9.84 9.09 6.13
C GLU A 110 -8.49 9.05 6.85
N SER A 111 -7.48 8.46 6.18
CA SER A 111 -6.14 8.30 6.73
C SER A 111 -5.07 8.49 5.66
N THR A 112 -3.87 8.85 6.10
CA THR A 112 -2.71 9.10 5.26
C THR A 112 -1.42 8.75 5.99
N GLY A 113 -0.37 8.41 5.24
CA GLY A 113 0.97 8.21 5.78
C GLY A 113 2.05 8.32 4.72
N GLU A 114 3.29 8.42 5.19
CA GLU A 114 4.47 8.65 4.35
C GLU A 114 5.25 7.35 4.15
N VAL A 115 5.62 7.07 2.91
CA VAL A 115 6.52 5.98 2.57
C VAL A 115 7.96 6.44 2.78
N ASP A 116 8.79 5.56 3.35
CA ASP A 116 10.23 5.82 3.43
C ASP A 116 10.81 6.10 2.04
N LEU A 117 11.69 7.10 1.95
CA LEU A 117 12.38 7.47 0.72
C LEU A 117 13.08 6.27 0.05
N LEU A 118 13.61 5.33 0.84
CA LEU A 118 14.27 4.13 0.31
C LEU A 118 13.29 3.12 -0.30
N ASN A 119 12.00 3.23 0.01
CA ASN A 119 10.91 2.37 -0.47
C ASN A 119 10.04 3.06 -1.54
N GLY A 120 10.50 4.17 -2.12
CA GLY A 120 9.83 4.90 -3.19
C GLY A 120 9.40 6.31 -2.80
N GLY A 121 9.22 6.58 -1.50
CA GLY A 121 8.77 7.87 -0.99
C GLY A 121 7.32 8.22 -1.38
N GLY A 122 6.81 9.31 -0.78
CA GLY A 122 5.49 9.86 -1.09
C GLY A 122 4.39 9.40 -0.15
N GLU A 123 3.16 9.86 -0.42
CA GLU A 123 2.04 9.77 0.52
C GLU A 123 0.98 8.76 0.06
N TRP A 124 0.81 7.68 0.84
CA TRP A 124 -0.30 6.76 0.66
C TRP A 124 -1.56 7.30 1.35
N ARG A 125 -2.74 6.98 0.83
CA ARG A 125 -4.03 7.47 1.36
C ARG A 125 -5.06 6.36 1.44
N VAL A 126 -5.83 6.34 2.53
CA VAL A 126 -7.03 5.50 2.70
C VAL A 126 -8.25 6.39 2.55
N LEU A 127 -9.20 5.99 1.70
CA LEU A 127 -10.41 6.71 1.40
C LEU A 127 -11.65 5.90 1.78
N THR A 128 -12.70 6.61 2.21
CA THR A 128 -14.04 6.07 2.45
C THR A 128 -15.10 6.89 1.70
N ARG A 129 -16.26 6.27 1.47
CA ARG A 129 -17.40 6.94 0.84
C ARG A 129 -17.98 8.03 1.76
N THR A 130 -18.48 9.10 1.15
CA THR A 130 -19.13 10.23 1.86
C THR A 130 -20.63 9.99 2.06
#